data_AF-A0A3R8KTN9-F1
#
_entry.id   AF-A0A3R8KTN9-F1
#
_cell.length_a   1.000
_cell.length_b   1.000
_cell.length_c   1.000
_cell.angle_alpha   90.00
_cell.angle_beta   90.00
_cell.angle_gamma   90.00
#
_symmetry.space_group_name_H-M   'P 1'
#
loop_
_entity.id
_entity.type
_entity.pdbx_description
1 polymer ?
#
loop_
_entity_poly.entity_id
_entity_poly.type
_entity_poly.pdbx_seq_one_letter_code
_entity_poly.pdbx_strand_id
1 'polypeptide(L)'
;MDYITLGKNVRKYRLIFGFSQEELAGKCDCSNSHIGQIENARGIPSLDMVVRIANSLSVTVDQLLKESYSNPEVVYLRELAERIEKYPVARRIQACEALMAYLDSLEKFSQ
;
A
#
# COMPACT_ATOMS: atom_id res chain seq x y z
N MET A 1 -6.15 14.13 -3.30
CA MET A 1 -5.90 13.23 -2.17
C MET A 1 -7.26 12.76 -1.67
N ASP A 2 -7.52 11.45 -1.62
CA ASP A 2 -8.76 10.93 -1.04
C ASP A 2 -8.64 10.92 0.49
N TYR A 3 -9.36 11.83 1.14
CA TYR A 3 -9.32 11.98 2.60
C TYR A 3 -10.08 10.88 3.34
N ILE A 4 -11.05 10.21 2.68
CA ILE A 4 -11.76 9.07 3.25
C ILE A 4 -10.80 7.88 3.34
N THR A 5 -10.07 7.60 2.27
CA THR A 5 -9.03 6.57 2.25
C THR A 5 -7.94 6.86 3.26
N LEU A 6 -7.41 8.09 3.27
CA LEU A 6 -6.39 8.51 4.22
C LEU A 6 -6.86 8.28 5.67
N GLY A 7 -8.04 8.79 6.03
CA GLY A 7 -8.57 8.65 7.39
C GLY A 7 -8.74 7.19 7.81
N LYS A 8 -9.25 6.33 6.92
CA LYS A 8 -9.37 4.89 7.13
C LYS A 8 -8.00 4.23 7.37
N ASN A 9 -7.00 4.55 6.54
CA ASN A 9 -5.66 3.97 6.66
C ASN A 9 -4.92 4.45 7.90
N VAL A 10 -5.00 5.73 8.25
CA VAL A 10 -4.45 6.27 9.50
C VAL A 10 -5.03 5.52 10.69
N ARG A 11 -6.37 5.35 10.74
CA ARG A 11 -7.02 4.59 11.80
C ARG A 11 -6.59 3.13 11.81
N LYS A 12 -6.54 2.48 10.65
CA LYS A 12 -6.12 1.08 10.49
C LYS A 12 -4.71 0.86 11.07
N TYR A 13 -3.73 1.62 10.61
CA TYR A 13 -2.34 1.46 11.07
C TYR A 13 -2.18 1.88 12.52
N ARG A 14 -2.86 2.95 12.97
CA ARG A 14 -2.87 3.32 14.39
C ARG A 14 -3.30 2.17 15.31
N LEU A 15 -4.37 1.46 14.94
CA LEU A 15 -4.88 0.32 15.71
C LEU A 15 -3.93 -0.88 15.66
N ILE A 16 -3.29 -1.16 14.51
CA ILE A 16 -2.29 -2.23 14.37
C ILE A 16 -1.11 -2.02 15.32
N PHE A 17 -0.66 -0.77 15.48
CA PHE A 17 0.42 -0.41 16.40
C PHE A 17 -0.04 -0.21 17.85
N GLY A 18 -1.33 -0.44 18.14
CA GLY A 18 -1.88 -0.35 19.50
C GLY A 18 -2.00 1.05 20.07
N PHE A 19 -1.95 2.10 19.24
CA PHE A 19 -2.03 3.48 19.71
C PHE A 19 -3.48 3.95 19.87
N SER A 20 -3.76 4.69 20.93
CA SER A 20 -4.90 5.60 21.03
C SER A 20 -4.71 6.80 20.09
N GLN A 21 -5.79 7.54 19.82
CA GLN A 21 -5.71 8.79 19.04
C GLN A 21 -4.82 9.84 19.73
N GLU A 22 -4.85 9.88 21.06
CA GLU A 22 -4.02 10.76 21.87
C GLU A 22 -2.53 10.42 21.76
N GLU A 23 -2.16 9.13 21.81
CA GLU A 23 -0.77 8.71 21.63
C GLU A 23 -0.25 9.02 20.22
N LEU A 24 -1.05 8.79 19.17
CA LEU A 24 -0.65 9.17 17.82
C LEU A 24 -0.51 10.69 17.68
N ALA A 25 -1.43 11.45 18.28
CA ALA A 25 -1.38 12.91 18.27
C ALA A 25 -0.11 13.45 18.95
N GLY A 26 0.27 12.88 20.09
CA GLY A 26 1.52 13.22 20.77
C GLY A 26 2.76 12.92 19.92
N LYS A 27 2.78 11.80 19.20
CA LYS A 27 3.87 11.46 18.26
C LYS A 27 3.94 12.38 17.04
N CYS A 28 2.79 12.86 16.58
CA CYS A 28 2.70 13.76 15.43
C CYS A 28 2.83 15.24 15.79
N ASP A 29 2.97 15.58 17.07
CA ASP A 29 2.95 16.95 17.58
C ASP A 29 1.69 17.71 17.12
N CYS A 30 0.51 17.15 17.41
CA CYS A 30 -0.78 17.75 17.12
C CYS A 30 -1.83 17.41 18.19
N SER A 31 -3.04 17.97 18.05
CA SER A 31 -4.11 17.70 19.02
C SER A 31 -4.81 16.36 18.74
N ASN A 32 -5.29 15.72 19.80
CA ASN A 32 -6.12 14.51 19.70
C ASN A 32 -7.34 14.74 18.77
N SER A 33 -7.96 15.91 18.87
CA SER A 33 -9.06 16.32 17.99
C SER A 33 -8.67 16.36 16.51
N HIS A 34 -7.46 16.81 16.19
CA HIS A 34 -6.95 16.86 14.82
C HIS A 34 -6.78 15.45 14.23
N ILE A 35 -6.20 14.50 14.97
CA ILE A 35 -6.14 13.09 14.55
C ILE A 35 -7.55 12.53 14.35
N GLY A 36 -8.47 12.79 15.29
CA GLY A 36 -9.88 12.39 15.15
C GLY A 36 -10.56 12.99 13.91
N GLN A 37 -10.28 14.24 13.56
CA GLN A 37 -10.80 14.86 12.33
C GLN A 37 -10.22 14.21 11.07
N ILE A 38 -8.92 13.89 11.03
CA ILE A 38 -8.29 13.17 9.93
C ILE A 38 -8.91 11.78 9.75
N GLU A 39 -9.00 10.99 10.83
CA GLU A 39 -9.52 9.61 10.76
C GLU A 39 -10.98 9.53 10.30
N ASN A 40 -11.75 10.59 10.53
CA ASN A 40 -13.15 10.69 10.12
C ASN A 40 -13.32 11.49 8.81
N ALA A 41 -12.24 11.84 8.10
CA ALA A 41 -12.26 12.66 6.88
C ALA A 41 -12.99 14.01 7.04
N ARG A 42 -12.96 14.59 8.25
CA ARG A 42 -13.56 15.89 8.60
C ARG A 42 -12.54 17.02 8.66
N GLY A 43 -11.24 16.70 8.60
CA GLY A 43 -10.14 17.66 8.56
C GLY A 43 -9.25 17.42 7.35
N ILE A 44 -8.67 18.50 6.82
CA ILE A 44 -7.73 18.45 5.70
C ILE A 44 -6.31 18.59 6.28
N PRO A 45 -5.51 17.52 6.36
CA PRO A 45 -4.13 17.61 6.84
C PRO A 45 -3.23 18.26 5.79
N SER A 46 -2.19 18.95 6.25
CA SER A 46 -1.09 19.37 5.38
C SER A 46 -0.26 18.15 4.93
N LEU A 47 0.53 18.30 3.87
CA LEU A 47 1.47 17.25 3.44
C LEU A 47 2.45 16.88 4.56
N ASP A 48 2.95 17.89 5.28
CA ASP A 48 3.82 17.70 6.45
C ASP A 48 3.14 16.85 7.54
N MET A 49 1.86 17.07 7.84
CA MET A 49 1.09 16.25 8.77
C MET A 49 0.98 14.79 8.28
N VAL A 50 0.72 14.58 7.00
CA VAL A 50 0.66 13.22 6.42
C VAL A 50 2.00 12.50 6.55
N VAL A 51 3.12 13.19 6.31
CA VAL A 51 4.47 12.64 6.49
C VAL A 51 4.75 12.30 7.95
N ARG A 52 4.40 13.18 8.89
CA ARG A 52 4.56 12.92 10.34
C ARG A 52 3.75 11.72 10.80
N ILE A 53 2.52 11.58 10.33
CA ILE A 53 1.69 10.41 10.63
C ILE A 53 2.31 9.13 10.05
N ALA A 54 2.78 9.16 8.80
CA ALA A 54 3.41 8.01 8.17
C ALA A 54 4.64 7.53 8.97
N ASN A 55 5.52 8.47 9.33
CA ASN A 55 6.70 8.19 10.15
C ASN A 55 6.31 7.63 11.54
N SER A 56 5.33 8.25 12.20
CA SER A 56 4.86 7.82 13.54
C SER A 56 4.26 6.42 13.54
N LEU A 57 3.66 6.02 12.41
CA LEU A 57 3.06 4.71 12.20
C LEU A 57 4.00 3.72 11.50
N SER A 58 5.27 4.09 11.25
CA SER A 58 6.25 3.26 10.53
C SER A 58 5.73 2.71 9.19
N VAL A 59 5.00 3.54 8.45
CA VAL A 59 4.48 3.25 7.11
C VAL A 59 4.94 4.30 6.11
N THR A 60 4.83 4.00 4.83
CA THR A 60 5.09 4.97 3.78
C THR A 60 3.85 5.85 3.52
N VAL A 61 4.08 7.04 2.95
CA VAL A 61 2.98 7.94 2.56
C VAL A 61 2.05 7.26 1.55
N ASP A 62 2.56 6.46 0.63
CA ASP A 62 1.71 5.74 -0.35
C ASP A 62 0.78 4.73 0.32
N GLN A 63 1.21 4.08 1.41
CA GLN A 63 0.37 3.17 2.19
C GLN A 63 -0.77 3.92 2.90
N LEU A 64 -0.56 5.18 3.30
CA LEU A 64 -1.63 6.01 3.84
C LEU A 64 -2.62 6.46 2.76
N LEU A 65 -2.14 6.71 1.54
CA LEU A 65 -2.95 7.34 0.48
C LEU A 65 -3.69 6.36 -0.43
N LYS A 66 -3.35 5.07 -0.41
CA LYS A 66 -3.99 4.05 -1.28
C LYS A 66 -4.95 3.16 -0.48
N GLU A 67 -6.13 2.87 -1.03
CA GLU A 67 -7.16 2.04 -0.38
C GLU A 67 -6.70 0.62 -0.05
N SER A 68 -5.72 0.16 -0.79
CA SER A 68 -5.00 -1.10 -0.69
C SER A 68 -4.15 -1.12 -1.97
N TYR A 69 -3.08 -1.91 -2.02
CA TYR A 69 -2.72 -2.45 -3.33
C TYR A 69 -3.91 -3.35 -3.68
N SER A 70 -4.91 -2.84 -4.40
CA SER A 70 -6.10 -3.61 -4.78
C SER A 70 -5.72 -4.85 -5.59
N ASN A 71 -4.51 -4.83 -6.15
CA ASN A 71 -3.88 -5.88 -6.93
C ASN A 71 -2.39 -5.98 -6.55
N PRO A 72 -1.98 -6.58 -5.42
CA PRO A 72 -0.56 -6.76 -5.10
C PRO A 72 0.18 -7.52 -6.21
N GLU A 73 -0.50 -8.42 -6.92
CA GLU A 73 -0.02 -9.11 -8.10
C GLU A 73 0.43 -8.16 -9.22
N VAL A 74 -0.13 -6.96 -9.34
CA VAL A 74 0.32 -5.97 -10.33
C VAL A 74 1.74 -5.49 -10.05
N VAL A 75 2.16 -5.43 -8.78
CA VAL A 75 3.55 -5.10 -8.43
C VAL A 75 4.49 -6.19 -8.92
N TYR A 76 4.15 -7.46 -8.64
CA TYR A 76 4.94 -8.60 -9.09
C TYR A 76 4.95 -8.76 -10.62
N LEU A 77 3.80 -8.55 -11.28
CA LEU A 77 3.68 -8.59 -12.74
C LEU A 77 4.51 -7.50 -13.41
N ARG A 78 4.51 -6.28 -12.84
CA ARG A 78 5.32 -5.18 -13.33
C ARG A 78 6.81 -5.46 -13.19
N GLU A 79 7.25 -5.95 -12.03
CA GLU A 79 8.65 -6.30 -11.80
C GLU A 79 9.11 -7.42 -12.76
N LEU A 80 8.26 -8.44 -12.96
CA LEU A 80 8.50 -9.52 -13.91
C LEU A 80 8.63 -8.99 -15.34
N ALA A 81 7.72 -8.11 -15.78
CA ALA A 81 7.77 -7.49 -17.10
C ALA A 81 9.06 -6.68 -17.30
N GLU A 82 9.40 -5.79 -16.36
CA GLU A 82 10.62 -4.97 -16.41
C GLU A 82 11.90 -5.82 -16.46
N ARG A 83 11.90 -7.00 -15.82
CA ARG A 83 13.04 -7.93 -15.84
C ARG A 83 13.12 -8.70 -17.16
N ILE A 84 11.99 -9.15 -17.70
CA ILE A 84 11.93 -9.89 -18.96
C ILE A 84 12.35 -8.99 -20.13
N GLU A 85 11.96 -7.72 -20.14
CA GLU A 85 12.30 -6.77 -21.20
C GLU A 85 13.81 -6.58 -21.41
N LYS A 86 14.63 -6.86 -20.39
CA LYS A 86 16.10 -6.77 -20.48
C LYS A 86 16.72 -7.89 -21.33
N TYR A 87 15.96 -8.91 -21.71
CA TYR A 87 16.46 -10.03 -22.50
C TYR A 87 16.16 -9.88 -24.00
N PRO A 88 16.96 -10.54 -24.87
CA PRO A 88 16.63 -10.66 -26.30
C PRO A 88 15.25 -11.31 -26.52
N VAL A 89 14.56 -10.93 -27.59
CA VAL A 89 13.19 -11.37 -27.92
C VAL A 89 13.01 -12.89 -27.80
N ALA A 90 13.96 -13.68 -28.30
CA ALA A 90 13.92 -15.14 -28.21
C ALA A 90 13.84 -15.65 -26.76
N ARG A 91 14.61 -15.06 -25.84
CA ARG A 91 14.58 -15.43 -24.40
C ARG A 91 13.31 -14.95 -23.71
N ARG A 92 12.74 -13.82 -24.15
CA ARG A 92 11.45 -13.32 -23.65
C ARG A 92 10.34 -14.33 -23.98
N ILE A 93 10.29 -14.79 -25.23
CA ILE A 93 9.33 -15.79 -25.69
C ILE A 93 9.47 -17.08 -24.86
N GLN A 94 10.69 -17.60 -24.72
CA GLN A 94 10.95 -18.80 -23.91
C GLN A 94 10.49 -18.65 -22.45
N ALA A 95 10.73 -17.48 -21.83
CA ALA A 95 10.29 -17.23 -20.45
C ALA A 95 8.76 -17.23 -20.32
N CYS A 96 8.05 -16.63 -21.27
CA CYS A 96 6.59 -16.62 -21.29
C CYS A 96 6.03 -18.04 -21.52
N GLU A 97 6.60 -18.81 -22.45
CA GLU A 97 6.17 -20.20 -22.72
C GLU A 97 6.34 -21.10 -21.48
N ALA A 98 7.46 -20.96 -20.77
CA ALA A 98 7.69 -21.71 -19.54
C ALA A 98 6.67 -21.35 -18.44
N LEU A 99 6.32 -20.07 -18.30
CA LEU A 99 5.31 -19.62 -17.34
C LEU A 99 3.91 -20.14 -17.71
N MET A 100 3.55 -20.11 -18.99
CA MET A 100 2.28 -20.68 -19.48
C MET A 100 2.18 -22.17 -19.16
N ALA A 101 3.23 -22.95 -19.47
CA ALA A 101 3.25 -24.39 -19.17
C ALA A 101 3.14 -24.68 -17.65
N TYR A 102 3.72 -23.82 -16.82
CA TYR A 102 3.56 -23.91 -15.37
C TYR A 102 2.11 -23.65 -14.93
N LEU A 103 1.46 -22.62 -15.46
CA LEU A 103 0.05 -22.31 -15.17
C LEU A 103 -0.87 -23.46 -15.62
N ASP A 104 -0.67 -23.99 -16.82
CA ASP A 104 -1.43 -25.15 -17.34
C ASP A 104 -1.31 -26.36 -16.39
N SER A 105 -0.13 -26.54 -15.76
CA SER A 105 0.07 -27.62 -14.79
C SER A 105 -0.75 -27.38 -13.51
N LEU A 106 -0.77 -26.16 -12.99
CA LEU A 106 -1.53 -25.81 -11.78
C LEU A 106 -3.03 -26.05 -11.98
N GLU A 107 -3.56 -25.67 -13.14
CA GLU A 107 -4.98 -25.85 -13.47
C GLU A 107 -5.36 -27.34 -13.48
N LYS A 108 -4.49 -28.20 -14.02
CA LYS A 108 -4.70 -29.67 -14.04
C LYS A 108 -4.68 -30.30 -12.66
N PHE A 109 -3.94 -29.75 -11.70
CA PHE A 109 -3.91 -30.23 -10.31
C PHE A 109 -5.04 -29.68 -9.44
N SER A 110 -5.76 -28.67 -9.92
CA SER A 110 -6.91 -28.06 -9.24
C SER A 110 -8.26 -28.66 -9.63
N GLN A 111 -8.29 -29.67 -10.51
CA GLN A 111 -9.43 -30.53 -10.84
C GLN A 111 -9.34 -31.87 -10.11
#